data_AF-A0A318QMK3-F1
#
_entry.id   AF-A0A318QMK3-F1
#
_cell.length_a   1.000
_cell.length_b   1.000
_cell.length_c   1.000
_cell.angle_alpha   90.00
_cell.angle_beta   90.00
_cell.angle_gamma   90.00
#
_symmetry.space_group_name_H-M   'P 1'
#
loop_
_entity.id
_entity.type
_entity.pdbx_description
1 polymer ?
#
loop_
_entity_poly.entity_id
_entity_poly.type
_entity_poly.pdbx_seq_one_letter_code
_entity_poly.pdbx_strand_id
1 'polypeptide(L)'
;MGPQTTAHAWGIETRFAQSTPCRVDMTINQTIFMAHMPEMIQAGLFNTQVTPALQKQIPHYLMNTLQIDVTPGFVHALFTQRGAPAGCHFDWFYIAPDGTRHPMVGFDMTRAADARIDWAHLRFGDMAAATRNPVIDPRFDALVNQETVDVTIALGQNQNAAESELPPPSNAGKPAQ
;
A
#
# COMPACT_ATOMS: atom_id res chain seq x y z
N MET A 1 -0.62 -2.85 28.05
CA MET A 1 -0.45 -2.21 26.72
C MET A 1 0.72 -2.90 26.05
N GLY A 2 0.51 -3.57 24.92
CA GLY A 2 1.61 -4.18 24.16
C GLY A 2 2.50 -3.09 23.54
N PRO A 3 3.73 -3.42 23.11
CA PRO A 3 4.59 -2.47 22.40
C PRO A 3 3.87 -1.97 21.15
N GLN A 4 3.70 -0.65 21.03
CA GLN A 4 3.16 -0.05 19.82
C GLN A 4 4.15 -0.28 18.68
N THR A 5 3.71 -0.95 17.63
CA THR A 5 4.52 -1.18 16.43
C THR A 5 4.44 0.03 15.50
N THR A 6 5.43 0.23 14.63
CA THR A 6 5.42 1.30 13.61
C THR A 6 4.20 1.23 12.69
N ALA A 7 3.68 0.03 12.41
CA ALA A 7 2.43 -0.15 11.68
C ALA A 7 1.23 0.53 12.40
N HIS A 8 1.14 0.41 13.73
CA HIS A 8 0.11 1.12 14.51
C HIS A 8 0.28 2.65 14.44
N ALA A 9 1.52 3.14 14.39
CA ALA A 9 1.78 4.56 14.23
C ALA A 9 1.27 5.09 12.88
N TRP A 10 1.39 4.32 11.79
CA TRP A 10 0.86 4.71 10.47
C TRP A 10 -0.66 4.47 10.31
N GLY A 11 -1.38 4.24 11.41
CA GLY A 11 -2.83 4.05 11.40
C GLY A 11 -3.29 2.66 10.99
N ILE A 12 -2.39 1.66 10.99
CA ILE A 12 -2.74 0.26 10.75
C ILE A 12 -3.03 -0.42 12.09
N GLU A 13 -4.27 -0.82 12.29
CA GLU A 13 -4.67 -1.66 13.41
C GLU A 13 -4.83 -3.11 12.97
N THR A 14 -4.27 -4.04 13.74
CA THR A 14 -4.44 -5.48 13.50
C THR A 14 -5.20 -6.11 14.65
N ARG A 15 -6.33 -6.72 14.35
CA ARG A 15 -7.11 -7.50 15.32
C ARG A 15 -7.02 -8.98 14.97
N PHE A 16 -6.33 -9.70 15.84
CA PHE A 16 -6.27 -11.16 15.79
C PHE A 16 -7.48 -11.72 16.52
N ALA A 17 -8.42 -12.30 15.78
CA ALA A 17 -9.35 -13.23 16.37
C ALA A 17 -8.65 -14.60 16.39
N GLN A 18 -8.09 -14.98 17.55
CA GLN A 18 -7.70 -16.37 17.81
C GLN A 18 -8.95 -17.26 17.97
N SER A 19 -9.82 -17.24 16.96
CA SER A 19 -10.97 -18.13 16.83
C SER A 19 -10.59 -19.34 15.98
N THR A 20 -11.34 -20.42 16.12
CA THR A 20 -11.41 -21.46 15.08
C THR A 20 -12.75 -21.26 14.38
N PRO A 21 -12.77 -20.83 13.10
CA PRO A 21 -11.63 -20.63 12.20
C PRO A 21 -10.81 -19.36 12.50
N CYS A 22 -9.52 -19.37 12.14
CA CYS A 22 -8.60 -18.23 12.31
C CYS A 22 -9.02 -17.06 11.41
N ARG A 23 -9.10 -15.86 11.99
CA ARG A 23 -9.35 -14.62 11.25
C ARG A 23 -8.44 -13.50 11.71
N VAL A 24 -7.88 -12.77 10.76
CA VAL A 24 -7.10 -11.56 10.98
C VAL A 24 -7.75 -10.42 10.25
N ASP A 25 -8.20 -9.42 11.01
CA ASP A 25 -8.70 -8.17 10.47
C ASP A 25 -7.58 -7.13 10.56
N MET A 26 -7.25 -6.50 9.44
CA MET A 26 -6.34 -5.37 9.35
C MET A 26 -7.14 -4.16 8.90
N THR A 27 -6.95 -3.02 9.57
CA THR A 27 -7.71 -1.81 9.29
C THR A 27 -6.77 -0.62 9.17
N ILE A 28 -6.91 0.16 8.09
CA ILE A 28 -6.20 1.42 7.90
C ILE A 28 -7.14 2.57 8.26
N ASN A 29 -6.82 3.36 9.28
CA ASN A 29 -7.55 4.60 9.54
C ASN A 29 -7.06 5.68 8.57
N GLN A 30 -7.90 6.10 7.61
CA GLN A 30 -7.48 7.03 6.56
C GLN A 30 -6.97 8.35 7.13
N THR A 31 -7.65 8.93 8.12
CA THR A 31 -7.23 10.22 8.70
C THR A 31 -5.85 10.12 9.36
N ILE A 32 -5.61 9.06 10.14
CA ILE A 32 -4.32 8.83 10.79
C ILE A 32 -3.25 8.51 9.75
N PHE A 33 -3.53 7.60 8.82
CA PHE A 33 -2.62 7.24 7.73
C PHE A 33 -2.16 8.47 6.94
N MET A 34 -3.10 9.34 6.53
CA MET A 34 -2.78 10.56 5.80
C MET A 34 -1.94 11.54 6.62
N ALA A 35 -2.13 11.60 7.94
CA ALA A 35 -1.31 12.44 8.82
C ALA A 35 0.15 11.96 8.92
N HIS A 36 0.41 10.66 8.71
CA HIS A 36 1.74 10.05 8.74
C HIS A 36 2.42 9.95 7.36
N MET A 37 1.77 10.39 6.27
CA MET A 37 2.38 10.40 4.94
C MET A 37 3.75 11.10 4.86
N PRO A 38 3.98 12.26 5.49
CA PRO A 38 5.30 12.90 5.48
C PRO A 38 6.40 12.02 6.09
N GLU A 39 6.09 11.30 7.17
CA GLU A 39 7.01 10.38 7.84
C GLU A 39 7.32 9.17 6.94
N MET A 40 6.29 8.57 6.32
CA MET A 40 6.47 7.43 5.43
C MET A 40 7.27 7.79 4.16
N ILE A 41 7.13 9.01 3.63
CA ILE A 41 7.97 9.52 2.54
C ILE A 41 9.42 9.67 2.99
N GLN A 42 9.66 10.22 4.19
CA GLN A 42 11.02 10.35 4.76
C GLN A 42 11.68 9.00 5.01
N ALA A 43 10.89 7.98 5.40
CA ALA A 43 11.33 6.61 5.56
C ALA A 43 11.57 5.88 4.23
N GLY A 44 11.26 6.51 3.09
CA GLY A 44 11.45 5.94 1.75
C GLY A 44 10.39 4.93 1.33
N LEU A 45 9.27 4.83 2.06
CA LEU A 45 8.16 3.94 1.71
C LEU A 45 7.35 4.48 0.53
N PHE A 46 7.22 5.80 0.45
CA PHE A 46 6.59 6.48 -0.67
C PHE A 46 7.58 7.44 -1.33
N ASN A 47 7.44 7.60 -2.65
CA ASN A 47 8.29 8.48 -3.44
C ASN A 47 8.06 9.96 -3.07
N THR A 48 9.09 10.79 -3.11
CA THR A 48 9.02 12.25 -2.86
C THR A 48 8.12 13.00 -3.85
N GLN A 49 7.81 12.42 -5.01
CA GLN A 49 6.84 12.93 -5.98
C GLN A 49 5.38 12.89 -5.47
N VAL A 50 5.11 12.16 -4.37
CA VAL A 50 3.81 12.14 -3.69
C VAL A 50 3.62 13.43 -2.89
N THR A 51 3.35 14.53 -3.61
CA THR A 51 3.17 15.87 -3.01
C THR A 51 1.95 15.93 -2.08
N PRO A 52 1.86 16.89 -1.14
CA PRO A 52 0.68 17.06 -0.28
C PRO A 52 -0.62 17.30 -1.04
N ALA A 53 -0.57 17.90 -2.23
CA ALA A 53 -1.74 18.08 -3.08
C ALA A 53 -2.20 16.74 -3.66
N LEU A 54 -1.25 15.95 -4.17
CA LEU A 54 -1.52 14.61 -4.71
C LEU A 54 -2.05 13.68 -3.63
N GLN A 55 -1.46 13.69 -2.43
CA GLN A 55 -1.93 12.92 -1.26
C GLN A 55 -3.43 13.06 -1.00
N LYS A 56 -3.98 14.28 -1.11
CA LYS A 56 -5.41 14.54 -0.89
C LYS A 56 -6.31 14.00 -2.01
N GLN A 57 -5.75 13.84 -3.21
CA GLN A 57 -6.47 13.37 -4.39
C GLN A 57 -6.49 11.84 -4.48
N ILE A 58 -5.48 11.16 -3.95
CA ILE A 58 -5.29 9.71 -4.13
C ILE A 58 -5.15 8.90 -2.82
N PRO A 59 -5.99 9.13 -1.80
CA PRO A 59 -5.86 8.43 -0.52
C PRO A 59 -6.04 6.91 -0.65
N HIS A 60 -6.93 6.42 -1.51
CA HIS A 60 -7.21 4.98 -1.64
C HIS A 60 -6.07 4.27 -2.37
N TYR A 61 -5.48 4.87 -3.40
CA TYR A 61 -4.28 4.37 -4.07
C TYR A 61 -3.10 4.24 -3.09
N LEU A 62 -2.87 5.25 -2.25
CA LEU A 62 -1.80 5.22 -1.25
C LEU A 62 -2.04 4.13 -0.20
N MET A 63 -3.27 4.00 0.31
CA MET A 63 -3.64 2.92 1.23
C MET A 63 -3.50 1.54 0.57
N ASN A 64 -3.86 1.39 -0.71
CA ASN A 64 -3.70 0.15 -1.47
C ASN A 64 -2.22 -0.22 -1.64
N THR A 65 -1.37 0.75 -1.96
CA THR A 65 0.09 0.55 -2.08
C THR A 65 0.67 0.08 -0.75
N LEU A 66 0.34 0.76 0.35
CA LEU A 66 0.75 0.34 1.68
C LEU A 66 0.26 -1.08 2.00
N GLN A 67 -1.02 -1.36 1.75
CA GLN A 67 -1.62 -2.66 1.98
C GLN A 67 -0.84 -3.77 1.25
N ILE A 68 -0.52 -3.57 -0.03
CA ILE A 68 0.26 -4.53 -0.82
C ILE A 68 1.64 -4.76 -0.21
N ASP A 69 2.33 -3.69 0.21
CA ASP A 69 3.70 -3.79 0.74
C ASP A 69 3.78 -4.45 2.11
N VAL A 70 2.83 -4.17 3.01
CA VAL A 70 2.88 -4.65 4.40
C VAL A 70 2.25 -6.03 4.59
N THR A 71 1.27 -6.41 3.75
CA THR A 71 0.55 -7.69 3.89
C THR A 71 1.48 -8.91 3.91
N PRO A 72 2.48 -9.03 3.02
CA PRO A 72 3.44 -10.14 3.03
C PRO A 72 4.10 -10.32 4.40
N GLY A 73 4.55 -9.22 5.02
CA GLY A 73 5.19 -9.24 6.33
C GLY A 73 4.24 -9.73 7.44
N PHE A 74 2.99 -9.27 7.45
CA PHE A 74 2.00 -9.71 8.44
C PHE A 74 1.66 -11.20 8.31
N VAL A 75 1.43 -11.66 7.08
CA VAL A 75 1.12 -13.06 6.79
C VAL A 75 2.26 -13.96 7.24
N HIS A 76 3.49 -13.62 6.85
CA HIS A 76 4.66 -14.42 7.20
C HIS A 76 4.93 -14.42 8.71
N ALA A 77 4.80 -13.25 9.37
CA ALA A 77 4.95 -13.15 10.81
C ALA A 77 3.91 -13.97 11.58
N LEU A 78 2.69 -14.16 11.05
CA LEU A 78 1.70 -15.06 11.66
C LEU A 78 2.13 -16.52 11.55
N PHE A 79 2.52 -16.98 10.37
CA PHE A 79 2.78 -18.40 10.12
C PHE A 79 4.13 -18.91 10.65
N THR A 80 5.05 -17.99 10.97
CA THR A 80 6.33 -18.29 11.64
C THR A 80 6.21 -18.41 13.16
N GLN A 81 5.08 -18.00 13.76
CA GLN A 81 4.86 -18.13 15.20
C GLN A 81 4.71 -19.60 15.62
N ARG A 82 5.20 -19.91 16.82
CA ARG A 82 5.00 -21.22 17.43
C ARG A 82 3.49 -21.46 17.63
N GLY A 83 2.98 -22.56 17.09
CA GLY A 83 1.56 -22.89 17.17
C GLY A 83 0.68 -22.19 16.15
N ALA A 84 1.26 -21.62 15.08
CA ALA A 84 0.51 -21.01 13.99
C ALA A 84 -0.58 -21.94 13.43
N PRO A 85 -1.74 -21.38 13.04
CA PRO A 85 -2.87 -22.16 12.52
C PRO A 85 -2.53 -22.82 11.18
N ALA A 86 -3.29 -23.84 10.79
CA ALA A 86 -3.11 -24.50 9.48
C ALA A 86 -3.47 -23.58 8.31
N GLY A 87 -4.45 -22.70 8.52
CA GLY A 87 -4.82 -21.62 7.61
C GLY A 87 -5.57 -20.53 8.34
N CYS A 88 -5.61 -19.36 7.73
CA CYS A 88 -6.25 -18.18 8.28
C CYS A 88 -6.88 -17.35 7.15
N HIS A 89 -8.01 -16.74 7.47
CA HIS A 89 -8.65 -15.75 6.61
C HIS A 89 -8.15 -14.35 7.00
N PHE A 90 -7.75 -13.55 6.02
CA PHE A 90 -7.25 -12.20 6.19
C PHE A 90 -8.21 -11.25 5.51
N ASP A 91 -8.63 -10.22 6.23
CA ASP A 91 -9.45 -9.15 5.69
C ASP A 91 -8.77 -7.80 5.93
N TRP A 92 -8.71 -6.99 4.88
CA TRP A 92 -8.32 -5.59 4.93
C TRP A 92 -9.53 -4.68 4.83
N PHE A 93 -9.53 -3.66 5.67
CA PHE A 93 -10.51 -2.60 5.70
C PHE A 93 -9.82 -1.24 5.78
N TYR A 94 -10.55 -0.18 5.42
CA TYR A 94 -10.20 1.16 5.82
C TYR A 94 -11.34 1.83 6.59
N ILE A 95 -11.00 2.77 7.47
CA ILE A 95 -11.95 3.68 8.12
C ILE A 95 -11.85 5.01 7.39
N ALA A 96 -12.94 5.40 6.73
CA ALA A 96 -13.06 6.68 6.06
C ALA A 96 -13.09 7.86 7.07
N PRO A 97 -12.89 9.12 6.63
CA PRO A 97 -12.83 10.26 7.55
C PRO A 97 -14.13 10.50 8.35
N ASP A 98 -15.26 9.99 7.88
CA ASP A 98 -16.55 10.01 8.56
C ASP A 98 -16.70 8.92 9.64
N GLY A 99 -15.69 8.05 9.79
CA GLY A 99 -15.68 6.92 10.71
C GLY A 99 -16.27 5.63 10.14
N THR A 100 -16.75 5.64 8.89
CA THR A 100 -17.33 4.45 8.26
C THR A 100 -16.24 3.45 7.89
N ARG A 101 -16.46 2.17 8.22
CA ARG A 101 -15.56 1.07 7.85
C ARG A 101 -15.95 0.48 6.49
N HIS A 102 -14.97 0.36 5.61
CA HIS A 102 -15.15 -0.15 4.25
C HIS A 102 -14.20 -1.33 3.99
N PRO A 103 -14.65 -2.41 3.32
CA PRO A 103 -13.78 -3.50 2.91
C PRO A 103 -12.84 -3.05 1.79
N MET A 104 -11.65 -3.65 1.74
CA MET A 104 -10.65 -3.45 0.67
C MET A 104 -10.40 -4.77 -0.06
N VAL A 105 -9.83 -5.75 0.64
CA VAL A 105 -9.49 -7.06 0.09
C VAL A 105 -9.56 -8.12 1.17
N GLY A 106 -10.08 -9.30 0.83
CA GLY A 106 -10.08 -10.49 1.67
C GLY A 106 -9.41 -11.65 0.95
N PHE A 107 -8.72 -12.53 1.67
CA PHE A 107 -8.12 -13.74 1.11
C PHE A 107 -7.81 -14.78 2.19
N ASP A 108 -7.67 -16.03 1.77
CA ASP A 108 -7.20 -17.11 2.62
C ASP A 108 -5.71 -17.38 2.36
N MET A 109 -4.96 -17.66 3.42
CA MET A 109 -3.61 -18.20 3.32
C MET A 109 -3.48 -19.44 4.21
N THR A 110 -2.64 -20.38 3.78
CA THR A 110 -2.32 -21.58 4.56
C THR A 110 -0.86 -21.59 4.94
N ARG A 111 -0.54 -22.18 6.09
CA ARG A 111 0.86 -22.37 6.53
C ARG A 111 1.70 -23.14 5.51
N ALA A 112 1.08 -24.08 4.79
CA ALA A 112 1.75 -24.85 3.74
C ALA A 112 1.99 -24.05 2.44
N ALA A 113 1.21 -22.99 2.19
CA ALA A 113 1.44 -22.09 1.07
C ALA A 113 2.52 -21.05 1.44
N ASP A 114 2.43 -20.48 2.65
CA ASP A 114 3.44 -19.59 3.24
C ASP A 114 4.85 -20.22 3.20
N ALA A 115 4.98 -21.48 3.62
CA ALA A 115 6.27 -22.19 3.63
C ALA A 115 6.90 -22.44 2.24
N ARG A 116 6.16 -22.20 1.14
CA ARG A 116 6.66 -22.37 -0.24
C ARG A 116 7.12 -21.07 -0.88
N ILE A 117 6.83 -19.92 -0.26
CA ILE A 117 7.24 -18.62 -0.76
C ILE A 117 8.70 -18.38 -0.36
N ASP A 118 9.53 -17.91 -1.30
CA ASP A 118 10.86 -17.40 -0.99
C ASP A 118 10.75 -15.97 -0.44
N TRP A 119 10.49 -15.86 0.86
CA TRP A 119 10.32 -14.57 1.54
C TRP A 119 11.57 -13.68 1.50
N ALA A 120 12.76 -14.26 1.34
CA ALA A 120 14.01 -13.49 1.23
C ALA A 120 14.16 -12.79 -0.13
N HIS A 121 13.49 -13.31 -1.16
CA HIS A 121 13.51 -12.77 -2.53
C HIS A 121 12.09 -12.64 -3.09
N LEU A 122 11.17 -12.15 -2.24
CA LEU A 122 9.75 -12.05 -2.59
C LEU A 122 9.58 -11.21 -3.86
N ARG A 123 9.03 -11.82 -4.92
CA ARG A 123 8.72 -11.11 -6.15
C ARG A 123 7.30 -10.57 -6.10
N PHE A 124 7.06 -9.54 -6.89
CA PHE A 124 5.71 -9.05 -7.11
C PHE A 124 4.80 -10.20 -7.59
N GLY A 125 3.68 -10.39 -6.91
CA GLY A 125 2.69 -11.43 -7.24
C GLY A 125 2.92 -12.80 -6.59
N ASP A 126 4.09 -13.08 -5.99
CA ASP A 126 4.36 -14.39 -5.37
C ASP A 126 3.36 -14.71 -4.25
N MET A 127 3.09 -13.72 -3.38
CA MET A 127 2.09 -13.89 -2.33
C MET A 127 0.70 -14.09 -2.94
N ALA A 128 0.32 -13.29 -3.94
CA ALA A 128 -1.00 -13.35 -4.57
C ALA A 128 -1.25 -14.71 -5.25
N ALA A 129 -0.21 -15.33 -5.84
CA ALA A 129 -0.30 -16.67 -6.42
C ALA A 129 -0.48 -17.79 -5.36
N ALA A 130 -0.09 -17.51 -4.10
CA ALA A 130 -0.16 -18.46 -3.00
C ALA A 130 -1.45 -18.33 -2.17
N THR A 131 -2.17 -17.21 -2.26
CA THR A 131 -3.46 -17.02 -1.58
C THR A 131 -4.58 -17.83 -2.24
N ARG A 132 -5.69 -17.98 -1.52
CA ARG A 132 -6.92 -18.61 -2.01
C ARG A 132 -8.10 -17.69 -1.81
N ASN A 133 -9.13 -17.87 -2.63
CA ASN A 133 -10.40 -17.13 -2.55
C ASN A 133 -10.21 -15.60 -2.41
N PRO A 134 -9.35 -14.95 -3.22
CA PRO A 134 -9.18 -13.51 -3.13
C PRO A 134 -10.50 -12.82 -3.50
N VAL A 135 -10.93 -11.88 -2.65
CA VAL A 135 -12.09 -11.03 -2.85
C VAL A 135 -11.60 -9.59 -2.78
N ILE A 136 -11.68 -8.87 -3.89
CA ILE A 136 -11.39 -7.43 -3.93
C ILE A 136 -12.73 -6.71 -3.87
N ASP A 137 -12.88 -5.72 -2.98
CA ASP A 137 -14.11 -4.92 -2.92
C ASP A 137 -14.25 -4.08 -4.19
N PRO A 138 -15.37 -4.20 -4.94
CA PRO A 138 -15.53 -3.48 -6.21
C PRO A 138 -15.53 -1.96 -6.09
N ARG A 139 -15.98 -1.42 -4.95
CA ARG A 139 -16.01 0.05 -4.75
C ARG A 139 -14.61 0.55 -4.48
N PHE A 140 -13.87 -0.16 -3.64
CA PHE A 140 -12.48 0.17 -3.39
C PHE A 140 -11.63 0.06 -4.66
N ASP A 141 -11.81 -1.01 -5.45
CA ASP A 141 -11.13 -1.18 -6.74
C ASP A 141 -11.43 -0.02 -7.71
N ALA A 142 -12.70 0.37 -7.82
CA ALA A 142 -13.07 1.52 -8.66
C ALA A 142 -12.41 2.83 -8.20
N LEU A 143 -12.34 3.08 -6.90
CA LEU A 143 -11.66 4.25 -6.33
C LEU A 143 -10.16 4.22 -6.63
N VAL A 144 -9.49 3.09 -6.41
CA VAL A 144 -8.07 2.92 -6.71
C VAL A 144 -7.79 3.11 -8.20
N ASN A 145 -8.63 2.55 -9.07
CA ASN A 145 -8.47 2.70 -10.52
C ASN A 145 -8.62 4.15 -10.96
N GLN A 146 -9.62 4.87 -10.43
CA GLN A 146 -9.80 6.28 -10.71
C GLN A 146 -8.57 7.09 -10.27
N GLU A 147 -8.12 6.89 -9.03
CA GLU A 147 -6.97 7.60 -8.48
C GLU A 147 -5.65 7.25 -9.17
N THR A 148 -5.51 6.02 -9.67
CA THR A 148 -4.34 5.60 -10.46
C THR A 148 -4.23 6.40 -11.76
N VAL A 149 -5.36 6.62 -12.44
CA VAL A 149 -5.42 7.46 -13.64
C VAL A 149 -5.04 8.90 -13.28
N ASP A 150 -5.59 9.43 -12.20
CA ASP A 150 -5.33 10.81 -11.76
C ASP A 150 -3.84 11.03 -11.41
N VAL A 151 -3.22 10.08 -10.70
CA VAL A 151 -1.77 10.05 -10.45
C VAL A 151 -0.96 10.05 -11.73
N THR A 152 -1.31 9.18 -12.68
CA THR A 152 -0.58 9.04 -13.93
C THR A 152 -0.60 10.34 -14.73
N ILE A 153 -1.75 11.01 -14.77
CA ILE A 153 -1.91 12.31 -15.42
C ILE A 153 -1.09 13.38 -14.68
N ALA A 154 -1.20 13.47 -13.36
CA ALA A 154 -0.51 14.48 -12.55
C ALA A 154 1.02 14.35 -12.63
N LEU A 155 1.54 13.12 -12.60
CA LEU A 155 2.98 12.86 -12.72
C LEU A 155 3.48 13.13 -14.15
N GLY A 156 2.71 12.77 -15.18
CA GLY A 156 3.05 13.10 -16.57
C GLY A 156 3.09 14.61 -16.83
N GLN A 157 2.19 15.38 -16.23
CA GLN A 157 2.21 16.85 -16.31
C GLN A 157 3.45 17.46 -15.62
N ASN A 158 3.85 16.92 -14.46
CA ASN A 158 5.06 17.36 -13.76
C ASN A 158 6.35 17.04 -14.55
N GLN A 159 6.39 15.90 -15.26
CA GLN A 159 7.51 15.57 -16.15
C GLN A 159 7.60 16.52 -17.34
N ASN A 160 6.47 16.84 -17.98
CA ASN A 160 6.43 17.81 -19.09
C ASN A 160 6.81 19.23 -18.66
N ALA A 161 6.48 19.63 -17.43
CA ALA A 161 6.91 20.91 -16.86
C ALA A 161 8.43 20.95 -16.63
N ALA A 162 9.03 19.85 -16.16
CA ALA A 162 10.48 19.74 -15.99
C ALA A 162 11.25 19.70 -17.33
N GLU A 163 10.68 19.09 -18.38
CA GLU A 163 11.27 19.10 -19.72
C GLU A 163 11.18 20.47 -20.42
N SER A 164 10.21 21.32 -20.03
CA SER A 164 10.05 22.68 -20.55
C SER A 164 11.04 23.69 -19.97
N GLU A 165 11.86 23.30 -18.98
CA GLU A 165 12.95 24.12 -18.41
C GLU A 165 14.31 23.87 -19.06
N LEU A 166 14.40 23.03 -20.09
CA LEU A 166 15.63 22.88 -20.85
C LEU A 166 15.94 24.19 -21.61
N PRO A 167 17.12 24.81 -21.39
CA PRO A 167 17.46 26.05 -22.07
C PRO A 167 17.49 25.81 -23.58
N PRO A 168 17.02 26.78 -24.41
CA PRO A 168 17.03 26.62 -25.85
C PRO A 168 18.47 26.36 -26.33
N PRO A 169 18.66 25.55 -27.38
CA PRO A 169 20.00 25.29 -27.92
C PRO A 169 20.65 26.61 -28.29
N SER A 170 21.76 26.93 -27.62
CA SER A 170 22.55 28.14 -27.91
C SER A 170 23.07 28.06 -29.34
N ASN A 171 22.49 28.86 -30.23
CA ASN A 171 23.10 29.19 -31.51
C ASN A 171 24.32 30.10 -31.27
N ALA A 172 25.43 29.51 -30.81
CA ALA A 172 26.73 30.16 -30.76
C ALA A 172 27.58 29.65 -31.93
N GLY A 173 27.41 30.28 -33.10
CA GLY A 173 28.11 29.87 -34.31
C GLY A 173 28.11 30.91 -35.41
N LYS A 174 28.49 32.15 -35.10
CA LYS A 174 29.12 33.09 -36.06
C LYS A 174 29.59 34.38 -35.37
N PRO A 175 30.89 34.68 -35.36
CA PRO A 175 31.35 36.06 -35.46
C PRO A 175 31.64 36.38 -36.93
N ALA A 176 31.19 37.56 -37.33
CA ALA A 176 31.63 38.23 -38.53
C ALA A 176 33.08 38.69 -38.37
N GLN A 177 33.93 38.34 -39.34
CA GLN A 177 34.85 39.24 -40.04
C GLN A 177 35.36 38.55 -41.31
#